data_AF-A0ABC8L843-F1
#
_entry.id   AF-A0ABC8L843-F1
#
_cell.length_a   1.000
_cell.length_b   1.000
_cell.length_c   1.000
_cell.angle_alpha   90.00
_cell.angle_beta   90.00
_cell.angle_gamma   90.00
#
_symmetry.space_group_name_H-M   'P 1'
#
loop_
_entity.id
_entity.type
_entity.pdbx_description
1 polymer ?
#
loop_
_entity_poly.entity_id
_entity_poly.type
_entity_poly.pdbx_seq_one_letter_code
_entity_poly.pdbx_strand_id
1 'polypeptide(L)'
;MTNCHSSADTVGLGLILVDKIKELGYETLGQIVMLYKNKLMLRRPLHECNLRYKTIVDVDVHTAIIAIKGNPKFAEGAIVDAGVEASVCEGGFPKGQSPLTSLTQNMIKICDVTRAIVRMLL
;
A
#
# COMPACT_ATOMS: atom_id res chain seq x y z
N MET A 1 -23.78 -26.97 -15.62
CA MET A 1 -23.71 -25.86 -14.65
C MET A 1 -22.29 -25.31 -14.74
N THR A 2 -22.11 -24.18 -15.41
CA THR A 2 -20.77 -23.59 -15.64
C THR A 2 -20.81 -22.17 -15.11
N ASN A 3 -20.33 -21.98 -13.88
CA ASN A 3 -20.22 -20.66 -13.26
C ASN A 3 -18.92 -20.01 -13.76
N CYS A 4 -19.02 -19.10 -14.73
CA CYS A 4 -17.87 -18.45 -15.38
C CYS A 4 -17.78 -16.94 -15.10
N HIS A 5 -18.32 -16.45 -13.97
CA HIS A 5 -18.37 -15.01 -13.65
C HIS A 5 -17.65 -14.59 -12.36
N SER A 6 -17.45 -15.48 -11.38
CA SER A 6 -16.93 -15.07 -10.06
C SER A 6 -15.44 -14.71 -10.07
N SER A 7 -14.61 -15.47 -10.81
CA SER A 7 -13.16 -15.25 -10.82
C SER A 7 -12.74 -13.96 -11.55
N ALA A 8 -13.35 -13.68 -12.71
CA ALA A 8 -13.09 -12.45 -13.46
C ALA A 8 -13.48 -11.20 -12.65
N ASP A 9 -14.60 -11.25 -11.92
CA ASP A 9 -15.03 -10.18 -11.02
C ASP A 9 -14.05 -9.97 -9.86
N THR A 10 -13.53 -11.05 -9.26
CA THR A 10 -12.54 -10.93 -8.18
C THR A 10 -11.20 -10.36 -8.63
N VAL A 11 -10.74 -10.67 -9.85
CA VAL A 11 -9.53 -10.05 -10.43
C VAL A 11 -9.76 -8.56 -10.67
N GLY A 12 -10.90 -8.18 -11.23
CA GLY A 12 -11.27 -6.78 -11.44
C GLY A 12 -11.32 -5.99 -10.14
N LEU A 13 -11.98 -6.53 -9.11
CA LEU A 13 -12.04 -5.91 -7.79
C LEU A 13 -10.65 -5.79 -7.15
N GLY A 14 -9.81 -6.82 -7.27
CA GLY A 14 -8.44 -6.77 -6.77
C GLY A 14 -7.60 -5.69 -7.44
N LEU A 15 -7.73 -5.50 -8.76
CA LEU A 15 -7.05 -4.43 -9.49
C LEU A 15 -7.52 -3.03 -9.04
N ILE A 16 -8.83 -2.83 -8.86
CA ILE A 16 -9.38 -1.56 -8.35
C ILE A 16 -8.79 -1.22 -6.98
N LEU A 17 -8.67 -2.22 -6.10
CA LEU A 17 -8.11 -2.03 -4.77
C LEU A 17 -6.58 -1.80 -4.80
N VAL A 18 -5.85 -2.42 -5.73
CA VAL A 18 -4.42 -2.13 -5.96
C VAL A 18 -4.23 -0.71 -6.50
N ASP A 19 -5.11 -0.23 -7.39
CA ASP A 19 -5.11 1.17 -7.83
C ASP A 19 -5.40 2.13 -6.67
N LYS A 20 -6.24 1.72 -5.70
CA LYS A 20 -6.47 2.52 -4.49
C LYS A 20 -5.24 2.59 -3.59
N ILE A 21 -4.49 1.48 -3.45
CA ILE A 21 -3.18 1.46 -2.77
C ILE A 21 -2.24 2.45 -3.46
N LYS A 22 -2.16 2.41 -4.80
CA LYS A 22 -1.32 3.34 -5.58
C LYS A 22 -1.67 4.80 -5.34
N GLU A 23 -2.96 5.14 -5.37
CA GLU A 23 -3.45 6.50 -5.13
C GLU A 23 -3.07 7.00 -3.73
N LEU A 24 -3.35 6.21 -2.68
CA LEU A 24 -2.97 6.53 -1.30
C LEU A 24 -1.46 6.64 -1.14
N GLY A 25 -0.69 5.86 -1.90
CA GLY A 25 0.76 5.91 -1.94
C GLY A 25 1.27 7.27 -2.42
N TYR A 26 0.76 7.75 -3.55
CA TYR A 26 1.11 9.07 -4.07
C TYR A 26 0.60 10.22 -3.20
N GLU A 27 -0.60 10.10 -2.64
CA GLU A 27 -1.13 11.09 -1.68
C GLU A 27 -0.18 11.25 -0.48
N THR A 28 0.28 10.13 0.07
CA THR A 28 1.19 10.13 1.21
C THR A 28 2.56 10.70 0.85
N LEU A 29 3.11 10.37 -0.33
CA LEU A 29 4.33 10.98 -0.83
C LEU A 29 4.20 12.50 -0.98
N GLY A 30 3.06 12.98 -1.51
CA GLY A 30 2.76 14.41 -1.59
C GLY A 30 2.75 15.09 -0.23
N GLN A 31 2.12 14.45 0.76
CA GLN A 31 2.09 14.96 2.14
C GLN A 31 3.49 14.99 2.77
N ILE A 32 4.32 13.96 2.54
CA ILE A 32 5.70 13.93 3.03
C ILE A 32 6.53 15.10 2.47
N VAL A 33 6.41 15.40 1.17
CA VAL A 33 7.08 16.55 0.54
C VAL A 33 6.69 17.87 1.20
N MET A 34 5.41 18.03 1.57
CA MET A 34 4.95 19.23 2.27
C MET A 34 5.47 19.30 3.71
N LEU A 35 5.54 18.17 4.41
CA LEU A 35 6.03 18.10 5.80
C LEU A 35 7.53 18.39 5.90
N TYR A 36 8.34 18.01 4.91
CA TYR A 36 9.77 18.34 4.87
C TYR A 36 10.06 19.83 5.02
N LYS A 37 9.21 20.69 4.45
CA LYS A 37 9.38 22.14 4.50
C LYS A 37 9.13 22.72 5.89
N ASN A 38 8.31 22.04 6.70
CA ASN A 38 7.70 22.62 7.90
C ASN A 38 8.08 21.91 9.20
N LYS A 39 8.66 20.70 9.15
CA LYS A 39 8.90 19.84 10.33
C LYS A 39 10.35 19.33 10.39
N LEU A 40 11.31 20.25 10.56
CA LEU A 40 12.74 19.92 10.60
C LEU A 40 13.11 18.84 11.64
N MET A 41 12.45 18.83 12.80
CA MET A 41 12.68 17.83 13.85
C MET A 41 12.25 16.41 13.46
N LEU A 42 11.43 16.26 12.42
CA LEU A 42 10.94 14.97 11.91
C LEU A 42 11.61 14.58 10.59
N ARG A 43 12.67 15.28 10.17
CA ARG A 43 13.29 15.07 8.84
C ARG A 43 13.75 13.64 8.60
N ARG A 44 14.34 13.00 9.60
CA ARG A 44 14.80 11.60 9.51
C ARG A 44 13.63 10.61 9.34
N PRO A 45 12.62 10.56 10.23
CA PRO A 45 11.49 9.65 10.02
C PRO A 45 10.70 9.96 8.74
N LEU A 46 10.57 11.22 8.34
CA LEU A 46 9.98 11.60 7.04
C LEU A 46 10.79 11.05 5.86
N HIS A 47 12.11 10.97 5.97
CA HIS A 47 12.97 10.37 4.95
C HIS A 47 12.77 8.87 4.82
N GLU A 48 12.76 8.15 5.93
CA GLU A 48 12.47 6.71 5.93
C GLU A 48 11.08 6.43 5.34
N CYS A 49 10.06 7.19 5.75
CA CYS A 49 8.73 7.10 5.16
C CYS A 49 8.71 7.36 3.65
N ASN A 50 9.45 8.37 3.17
CA ASN A 50 9.55 8.64 1.74
C ASN A 50 10.15 7.46 0.97
N LEU A 51 11.17 6.80 1.50
CA LEU A 51 11.75 5.61 0.87
C LEU A 51 10.74 4.47 0.85
N ARG A 52 10.06 4.21 1.97
CA ARG A 52 9.06 3.14 2.08
C ARG A 52 7.89 3.35 1.11
N TYR A 53 7.34 4.55 1.05
CA TYR A 53 6.22 4.84 0.15
C TYR A 53 6.61 4.85 -1.34
N LYS A 54 7.88 5.14 -1.66
CA LYS A 54 8.41 4.89 -3.02
C LYS A 54 8.47 3.40 -3.32
N THR A 55 8.94 2.57 -2.40
CA THR A 55 8.91 1.10 -2.56
C THR A 55 7.48 0.60 -2.82
N ILE A 56 6.50 1.07 -2.03
CA ILE A 56 5.09 0.71 -2.22
C ILE A 56 4.64 0.98 -3.66
N VAL A 57 4.88 2.20 -4.15
CA VAL A 57 4.37 2.64 -5.45
C VAL A 57 5.15 2.05 -6.62
N ASP A 58 6.48 2.01 -6.53
CA ASP A 58 7.36 1.66 -7.65
C ASP A 58 7.58 0.14 -7.75
N VAL A 59 7.48 -0.59 -6.64
CA VAL A 59 7.78 -2.02 -6.56
C VAL A 59 6.53 -2.83 -6.25
N ASP A 60 5.89 -2.58 -5.10
CA ASP A 60 4.82 -3.46 -4.60
C ASP A 60 3.57 -3.37 -5.47
N VAL A 61 3.10 -2.16 -5.77
CA VAL A 61 1.97 -1.92 -6.68
C VAL A 61 2.26 -2.50 -8.07
N HIS A 62 3.46 -2.27 -8.61
CA HIS A 62 3.82 -2.78 -9.93
C HIS A 62 3.77 -4.32 -9.95
N THR A 63 4.32 -4.96 -8.92
CA THR A 63 4.31 -6.41 -8.76
C THR A 63 2.90 -6.95 -8.62
N ALA A 64 2.06 -6.32 -7.81
CA ALA A 64 0.67 -6.73 -7.60
C ALA A 64 -0.16 -6.67 -8.89
N ILE A 65 -0.03 -5.61 -9.69
CA ILE A 65 -0.75 -5.46 -10.97
C ILE A 65 -0.39 -6.56 -11.97
N ILE A 66 0.88 -6.93 -12.06
CA ILE A 66 1.34 -8.00 -12.97
C ILE A 66 0.89 -9.37 -12.44
N ALA A 67 1.14 -9.62 -11.16
CA ALA A 67 0.97 -10.93 -10.55
C ALA A 67 -0.50 -11.33 -10.37
N ILE A 68 -1.42 -10.37 -10.19
CA ILE A 68 -2.83 -10.70 -9.92
C ILE A 68 -3.52 -11.41 -11.09
N LYS A 69 -3.06 -11.16 -12.33
CA LYS A 69 -3.51 -11.86 -13.54
C LYS A 69 -2.66 -13.11 -13.85
N GLY A 70 -1.52 -13.26 -13.18
CA GLY A 70 -0.56 -14.33 -13.38
C GLY A 70 -0.58 -15.32 -12.23
N ASN A 71 0.36 -15.18 -11.29
CA ASN A 71 0.40 -15.95 -10.05
C ASN A 71 -0.03 -15.05 -8.87
N PRO A 72 -1.27 -15.16 -8.38
CA PRO A 72 -1.80 -14.28 -7.35
C PRO A 72 -1.08 -14.38 -6.00
N LYS A 73 -0.26 -15.43 -5.78
CA LYS A 73 0.56 -15.54 -4.57
C LYS A 73 1.60 -14.43 -4.48
N PHE A 74 2.17 -14.02 -5.61
CA PHE A 74 3.09 -12.87 -5.65
C PHE A 74 2.35 -11.55 -5.45
N ALA A 75 1.12 -11.42 -5.94
CA ALA A 75 0.28 -10.25 -5.67
C ALA A 75 -0.05 -10.14 -4.18
N GLU A 76 -0.43 -11.25 -3.54
CA GLU A 76 -0.65 -11.30 -2.09
C GLU A 76 0.59 -10.84 -1.32
N GLY A 77 1.77 -11.36 -1.69
CA GLY A 77 3.04 -10.98 -1.06
C GLY A 77 3.33 -9.49 -1.17
N ALA A 78 3.23 -8.93 -2.38
CA ALA A 78 3.47 -7.51 -2.61
C ALA A 78 2.49 -6.61 -1.82
N ILE A 79 1.21 -7.00 -1.70
CA ILE A 79 0.24 -6.24 -0.90
C ILE A 79 0.56 -6.32 0.60
N VAL A 80 1.01 -7.48 1.09
CA VAL A 80 1.47 -7.63 2.48
C VAL A 80 2.66 -6.71 2.74
N ASP A 81 3.65 -6.73 1.84
CA ASP A 81 4.85 -5.90 1.95
C ASP A 81 4.49 -4.42 1.96
N ALA A 82 3.57 -3.96 1.10
CA ALA A 82 3.10 -2.58 1.12
C ALA A 82 2.48 -2.16 2.47
N GLY A 83 1.70 -3.05 3.10
CA GLY A 83 1.15 -2.83 4.44
C GLY A 83 2.24 -2.76 5.52
N VAL A 84 3.27 -3.61 5.41
CA VAL A 84 4.43 -3.61 6.31
C VAL A 84 5.23 -2.31 6.16
N GLU A 85 5.48 -1.87 4.93
CA GLU A 85 6.19 -0.62 4.64
C GLU A 85 5.47 0.61 5.25
N ALA A 86 4.14 0.64 5.15
CA ALA A 86 3.33 1.67 5.79
C ALA A 86 3.40 1.62 7.33
N SER A 87 3.39 0.42 7.92
CA SER A 87 3.54 0.21 9.36
C SER A 87 4.91 0.62 9.88
N VAL A 88 5.98 0.28 9.14
CA VAL A 88 7.36 0.68 9.45
C VAL A 88 7.51 2.20 9.38
N CYS A 89 6.90 2.85 8.38
CA CYS A 89 6.86 4.30 8.32
C CYS A 89 6.22 4.91 9.58
N GLU A 90 5.04 4.43 9.99
CA GLU A 90 4.36 4.93 11.19
C GLU A 90 5.18 4.71 12.47
N GLY A 91 5.76 3.52 12.61
CA GLY A 91 6.59 3.16 13.76
C GLY A 91 7.92 3.93 13.85
N GLY A 92 8.35 4.60 12.78
CA GLY A 92 9.55 5.42 12.75
C GLY A 92 9.41 6.74 13.51
N PHE A 93 8.19 7.20 13.79
CA PHE A 93 7.95 8.44 14.51
C PHE A 93 7.97 8.24 16.03
N PRO A 94 8.38 9.26 16.81
CA PRO A 94 8.14 9.26 18.24
C PRO A 94 6.65 9.06 18.55
N LYS A 95 6.35 8.34 19.63
CA LYS A 95 4.97 7.97 20.00
C LYS A 95 4.05 9.19 20.01
N GLY A 96 2.98 9.14 19.22
CA GLY A 96 1.97 10.19 19.13
C GLY A 96 2.40 11.43 18.33
N GLN A 97 3.54 11.38 17.64
CA GLN A 97 4.07 12.52 16.87
C GLN A 97 4.07 12.30 15.35
N SER A 98 3.55 11.16 14.87
CA SER A 98 3.43 10.94 13.43
C SER A 98 2.42 11.93 12.84
N PRO A 99 2.82 12.77 11.88
CA PRO A 99 1.89 13.61 11.13
C PRO A 99 1.16 12.84 10.02
N LEU A 100 1.44 11.54 9.88
CA LEU A 100 0.95 10.67 8.81
C LEU A 100 0.02 9.57 9.30
N THR A 101 -0.28 9.49 10.61
CA THR A 101 -1.03 8.37 11.22
C THR A 101 -2.32 8.03 10.46
N SER A 102 -3.10 9.01 10.03
CA SER A 102 -4.33 8.71 9.28
C SER A 102 -4.04 8.05 7.94
N LEU A 103 -3.02 8.53 7.21
CA LEU A 103 -2.66 8.01 5.89
C LEU A 103 -2.04 6.61 5.99
N THR A 104 -1.12 6.42 6.94
CA THR A 104 -0.48 5.11 7.18
C THR A 104 -1.49 4.07 7.64
N GLN A 105 -2.43 4.42 8.52
CA GLN A 105 -3.51 3.52 8.93
C GLN A 105 -4.48 3.20 7.79
N ASN A 106 -4.80 4.18 6.94
CA ASN A 106 -5.62 3.93 5.76
C ASN A 106 -4.91 2.98 4.78
N MET A 107 -3.61 3.17 4.57
CA MET A 107 -2.77 2.28 3.75
C MET A 107 -2.78 0.84 4.28
N ILE A 108 -2.56 0.65 5.58
CA ILE A 108 -2.57 -0.68 6.22
C ILE A 108 -3.93 -1.37 6.02
N LYS A 109 -5.03 -0.65 6.30
CA LYS A 109 -6.40 -1.19 6.16
C LYS A 109 -6.71 -1.57 4.72
N ILE A 110 -6.36 -0.73 3.75
CA ILE A 110 -6.62 -1.06 2.34
C ILE A 110 -5.77 -2.27 1.94
N CYS A 111 -4.51 -2.37 2.36
CA CYS A 111 -3.68 -3.55 2.09
C CYS A 111 -4.29 -4.83 2.68
N ASP A 112 -4.84 -4.77 3.89
CA ASP A 112 -5.52 -5.92 4.50
C ASP A 112 -6.77 -6.37 3.72
N VAL A 113 -7.59 -5.42 3.27
CA VAL A 113 -8.77 -5.70 2.45
C VAL A 113 -8.35 -6.26 1.08
N THR A 114 -7.40 -5.63 0.41
CA THR A 114 -6.90 -6.07 -0.91
C THR A 114 -6.30 -7.47 -0.81
N ARG A 115 -5.53 -7.76 0.24
CA ARG A 115 -4.98 -9.09 0.49
C ARG A 115 -6.07 -10.14 0.65
N ALA A 116 -7.15 -9.82 1.38
CA ALA A 116 -8.27 -10.74 1.54
C ALA A 116 -8.95 -11.06 0.20
N ILE A 117 -9.12 -10.05 -0.68
CA ILE A 117 -9.67 -10.25 -2.03
C ILE A 117 -8.71 -11.08 -2.89
N VAL A 118 -7.41 -10.77 -2.89
CA VAL A 118 -6.42 -11.53 -3.69
C VAL A 118 -6.32 -12.99 -3.22
N ARG A 119 -6.52 -13.27 -1.93
CA ARG A 119 -6.59 -14.64 -1.42
C ARG A 119 -7.73 -15.48 -1.98
N MET A 120 -8.79 -14.86 -2.49
CA MET A 120 -9.87 -15.58 -3.17
C MET A 120 -9.45 -16.14 -4.54
N LEU A 121 -8.28 -15.72 -5.05
CA LEU A 121 -7.69 -16.17 -6.30
C LEU A 121 -6.65 -17.30 -6.12
N LEU A 122 -6.38 -17.71 -4.88
CA LEU A 122 -5.43 -18.78 -4.52
C LEU A 122 -6.14 -20.14 -4.39
#